data_AF-A0A7W1CHA9-F1
#
_entry.id   AF-A0A7W1CHA9-F1
#
_cell.length_a   1.000
_cell.length_b   1.000
_cell.length_c   1.000
_cell.angle_alpha   90.00
_cell.angle_beta   90.00
_cell.angle_gamma   90.00
#
_symmetry.space_group_name_H-M   'P 1'
#
loop_
_entity.id
_entity.type
_entity.pdbx_description
1 polymer ?
#
loop_
_entity_poly.entity_id
_entity_poly.type
_entity_poly.pdbx_seq_one_letter_code
_entity_poly.pdbx_strand_id
1 'polypeptide(L)'
;MEPNKATEENENTQMNTDLNLNQNINDETPDAEEVQRDTIFGEEDVDKAALAEINFDLVDAGRWLLKVIAGPNNGAEFSMHSNSSYVIGTDPSSCDIVFHDNSVSRQHARISIASDDGMSIEDLKSRNQTVVDGDPIKAKKKLMPNAVITIGTTSFTVYDREGEMQTIISPLLPAIVKVLQKEEPPPPPPKKVEPEIPEESAKPVAPPAQLLLEDKSKDSAMHTLGAFIVLGIIAGLFGIIGLGTVALFKSEPVVMEQTTNAPEIISDALKPFPYVTPYYNPTTGTLQLMGHVLTQADKTRLMYSLQGLTFIKGGVDDSDVIVDEYVWQETNLMLSKNPTWKSISVQAFTPGKFVLTGYLQTRNQSDQLSEYIANNFTYPDLLEKRITVEEDVVSKINNIMLNSGFRNVITKMDNGALTLTGGIPPDKEEQFSEILDELSKIPGVRDVKNLTVKIAIDQSMINITDKYLVTGVTRRGQSYSVVINGRILSKGDELDGMQLKEIKPNAIFLEKDGVQYRIDYSR
;
A
#
# COMPACT_ATOMS: atom_id res chain seq x y z
N MET A 1 5.39 -84.15 -14.38
CA MET A 1 6.50 -83.40 -13.77
C MET A 1 6.18 -83.22 -12.29
N GLU A 2 7.21 -83.07 -11.47
CA GLU A 2 7.06 -83.06 -10.00
C GLU A 2 6.52 -81.73 -9.44
N PRO A 3 6.05 -81.70 -8.17
CA PRO A 3 5.24 -80.61 -7.62
C PRO A 3 5.97 -79.82 -6.51
N ASN A 4 5.19 -79.02 -5.76
CA ASN A 4 5.51 -78.47 -4.43
C ASN A 4 6.58 -77.33 -4.39
N LYS A 5 6.63 -76.48 -3.35
CA LYS A 5 5.78 -76.36 -2.14
C LYS A 5 5.68 -74.89 -1.68
N ALA A 6 4.76 -74.61 -0.77
CA ALA A 6 4.78 -73.43 0.09
C ALA A 6 4.78 -73.85 1.58
N THR A 7 5.61 -73.18 2.37
CA THR A 7 5.67 -72.99 3.86
C THR A 7 6.94 -72.14 4.10
N GLU A 8 7.02 -71.02 4.83
CA GLU A 8 6.42 -70.57 6.11
C GLU A 8 7.34 -70.84 7.34
N GLU A 9 7.20 -69.99 8.37
CA GLU A 9 7.71 -70.10 9.77
C GLU A 9 9.12 -69.59 10.23
N ASN A 10 9.08 -68.87 11.39
CA ASN A 10 9.98 -68.84 12.58
C ASN A 10 11.10 -67.79 12.86
N GLU A 11 10.72 -66.74 13.63
CA GLU A 11 11.08 -66.42 15.05
C GLU A 11 12.52 -66.07 15.57
N ASN A 12 12.53 -65.45 16.78
CA ASN A 12 13.63 -65.21 17.76
C ASN A 12 14.68 -64.09 17.45
N THR A 13 15.27 -63.31 18.39
CA THR A 13 15.22 -63.09 19.87
C THR A 13 15.74 -61.65 20.15
N GLN A 14 15.06 -60.73 20.87
CA GLN A 14 15.03 -60.44 22.33
C GLN A 14 16.33 -59.86 22.99
N MET A 15 16.16 -58.99 24.03
CA MET A 15 17.16 -58.36 24.94
C MET A 15 17.99 -57.17 24.37
N ASN A 16 18.43 -56.14 25.13
CA ASN A 16 18.25 -55.83 26.56
C ASN A 16 18.34 -54.32 26.92
N THR A 17 18.24 -54.01 28.23
CA THR A 17 18.46 -52.73 28.96
C THR A 17 19.94 -52.25 28.94
N ASP A 18 20.43 -51.15 29.54
CA ASP A 18 20.01 -50.16 30.56
C ASP A 18 20.49 -48.73 30.16
N LEU A 19 19.92 -47.59 30.55
CA LEU A 19 19.89 -46.95 31.89
C LEU A 19 21.28 -46.74 32.57
N ASN A 20 21.74 -45.49 32.66
CA ASN A 20 22.60 -45.04 33.77
C ASN A 20 22.66 -43.51 33.93
N LEU A 21 22.88 -43.06 35.16
CA LEU A 21 22.90 -41.64 35.57
C LEU A 21 23.85 -41.49 36.78
N ASN A 22 24.80 -40.54 36.73
CA ASN A 22 25.56 -40.00 37.88
C ASN A 22 26.23 -38.68 37.41
N GLN A 23 26.34 -37.57 38.16
CA GLN A 23 26.70 -37.32 39.57
C GLN A 23 28.20 -37.48 39.87
N ASN A 24 28.90 -36.57 40.56
CA ASN A 24 28.57 -35.26 41.16
C ASN A 24 29.88 -34.51 41.61
N ILE A 25 29.75 -33.31 42.22
CA ILE A 25 30.68 -32.62 43.17
C ILE A 25 31.69 -31.58 42.57
N ASN A 26 31.38 -30.29 42.84
CA ASN A 26 32.15 -29.19 43.50
C ASN A 26 33.67 -28.95 43.20
N ASP A 27 34.30 -27.76 43.40
CA ASP A 27 34.14 -26.73 44.46
C ASP A 27 34.46 -25.25 44.06
N GLU A 28 33.98 -24.35 44.93
CA GLU A 28 34.32 -22.97 45.33
C GLU A 28 35.08 -21.93 44.42
N THR A 29 34.50 -20.72 44.37
CA THR A 29 35.11 -19.39 44.13
C THR A 29 35.64 -18.79 45.47
N PRO A 30 36.46 -17.71 45.55
CA PRO A 30 36.51 -16.47 44.72
C PRO A 30 37.96 -16.00 44.37
N ASP A 31 38.32 -14.77 43.97
CA ASP A 31 37.64 -13.45 43.99
C ASP A 31 38.15 -12.46 42.89
N ALA A 32 37.54 -11.27 42.86
CA ALA A 32 37.72 -10.06 42.04
C ALA A 32 39.03 -9.80 41.23
N GLU A 33 38.88 -9.17 40.05
CA GLU A 33 39.35 -7.78 39.79
C GLU A 33 38.72 -7.15 38.51
N GLU A 34 39.10 -5.93 38.15
CA GLU A 34 38.24 -4.94 37.45
C GLU A 34 38.21 -4.95 35.91
N VAL A 35 37.19 -4.28 35.35
CA VAL A 35 37.00 -4.07 33.90
C VAL A 35 37.71 -2.80 33.43
N GLN A 36 38.71 -2.96 32.55
CA GLN A 36 39.26 -1.86 31.75
C GLN A 36 39.19 -2.24 30.26
N ARG A 37 38.62 -1.36 29.43
CA ARG A 37 38.48 -1.56 27.98
C ARG A 37 39.39 -0.59 27.22
N ASP A 38 40.59 -1.04 26.90
CA ASP A 38 41.49 -0.28 26.04
C ASP A 38 41.04 -0.30 24.57
N THR A 39 41.33 0.80 23.87
CA THR A 39 40.94 1.01 22.47
C THR A 39 41.91 0.35 21.51
N ILE A 40 41.42 -0.61 20.71
CA ILE A 40 42.22 -1.25 19.66
C ILE A 40 42.28 -0.34 18.42
N PHE A 41 43.25 0.58 18.42
CA PHE A 41 43.90 1.06 17.20
C PHE A 41 45.39 0.71 17.30
N GLY A 42 45.73 -0.49 16.83
CA GLY A 42 47.10 -0.91 16.59
C GLY A 42 47.28 -1.15 15.09
N GLU A 43 48.26 -0.47 14.49
CA GLU A 43 48.67 -0.72 13.11
C GLU A 43 49.66 -1.90 13.08
N GLU A 44 49.39 -2.95 12.31
CA GLU A 44 50.42 -3.87 11.81
C GLU A 44 49.91 -4.59 10.54
N ASP A 45 50.79 -4.78 9.56
CA ASP A 45 50.43 -5.24 8.21
C ASP A 45 49.96 -6.71 8.17
N VAL A 46 48.78 -6.97 7.61
CA VAL A 46 48.29 -8.32 7.32
C VAL A 46 47.85 -8.44 5.85
N ASP A 47 48.53 -9.35 5.14
CA ASP A 47 48.31 -9.95 3.83
C ASP A 47 47.37 -9.30 2.80
N LYS A 48 47.93 -9.05 1.62
CA LYS A 48 47.31 -8.37 0.47
C LYS A 48 46.40 -9.27 -0.37
N ALA A 49 45.59 -10.11 0.27
CA ALA A 49 44.66 -11.05 -0.37
C ALA A 49 43.30 -11.04 0.34
N ALA A 50 42.21 -11.24 -0.42
CA ALA A 50 40.83 -11.25 0.08
C ALA A 50 40.31 -9.92 0.69
N LEU A 51 40.72 -8.77 0.12
CA LEU A 51 39.70 -7.73 -0.10
C LEU A 51 38.69 -8.32 -1.09
N ALA A 52 37.53 -8.72 -0.58
CA ALA A 52 36.42 -9.11 -1.43
C ALA A 52 35.91 -7.86 -2.15
N GLU A 53 36.26 -7.74 -3.43
CA GLU A 53 35.48 -6.90 -4.34
C GLU A 53 34.04 -7.39 -4.27
N ILE A 54 33.16 -6.58 -3.67
CA ILE A 54 31.72 -6.77 -3.82
C ILE A 54 31.44 -6.37 -5.27
N ASN A 55 31.63 -7.34 -6.16
CA ASN A 55 31.03 -7.31 -7.47
C ASN A 55 29.53 -7.32 -7.22
N PHE A 56 28.93 -6.13 -7.22
CA PHE A 56 27.54 -6.05 -7.58
C PHE A 56 27.46 -6.68 -8.96
N ASP A 57 26.83 -7.84 -9.03
CA ASP A 57 26.23 -8.31 -10.28
C ASP A 57 25.09 -7.33 -10.62
N LEU A 58 25.51 -6.17 -11.12
CA LEU A 58 24.78 -5.36 -12.07
C LEU A 58 24.61 -6.25 -13.29
N VAL A 59 23.67 -7.20 -13.18
CA VAL A 59 23.17 -8.02 -14.27
C VAL A 59 22.88 -7.05 -15.40
N ASP A 60 23.60 -7.22 -16.51
CA ASP A 60 23.70 -6.24 -17.59
C ASP A 60 22.32 -5.64 -17.84
N ALA A 61 22.21 -4.34 -17.57
CA ALA A 61 20.94 -3.69 -17.24
C ALA A 61 20.20 -3.30 -18.51
N GLY A 62 20.24 -4.21 -19.51
CA GLY A 62 19.96 -4.01 -20.92
C GLY A 62 18.97 -2.90 -21.19
N ARG A 63 19.43 -1.91 -21.96
CA ARG A 63 18.72 -0.67 -22.29
C ARG A 63 17.26 -0.87 -22.66
N TRP A 64 16.93 -1.99 -23.30
CA TRP A 64 15.57 -2.32 -23.70
C TRP A 64 14.89 -3.22 -22.66
N LEU A 65 13.72 -2.83 -22.15
CA LEU A 65 12.98 -3.59 -21.14
C LEU A 65 11.66 -4.09 -21.72
N LEU A 66 11.52 -5.41 -21.87
CA LEU A 66 10.24 -6.03 -22.20
C LEU A 66 9.43 -6.21 -20.92
N LYS A 67 8.27 -5.55 -20.83
CA LYS A 67 7.34 -5.62 -19.70
C LYS A 67 6.02 -6.25 -20.15
N VAL A 68 5.59 -7.31 -19.47
CA VAL A 68 4.30 -7.95 -19.73
C VAL A 68 3.19 -7.18 -19.02
N ILE A 69 2.14 -6.80 -19.74
CA ILE A 69 1.04 -5.93 -19.27
C ILE A 69 -0.31 -6.65 -19.21
N ALA A 70 -0.46 -7.82 -19.84
CA ALA A 70 -1.61 -8.70 -19.71
C ALA A 70 -1.24 -10.17 -20.02
N GLY A 71 -2.11 -11.09 -19.58
CA GLY A 71 -1.93 -12.54 -19.72
C GLY A 71 -1.34 -13.23 -18.48
N PRO A 72 -1.01 -14.53 -18.56
CA PRO A 72 -0.58 -15.32 -17.39
C PRO A 72 0.71 -14.84 -16.71
N ASN A 73 1.55 -14.10 -17.44
CA ASN A 73 2.87 -13.63 -17.00
C ASN A 73 2.86 -12.11 -16.68
N ASN A 74 1.70 -11.52 -16.42
CA ASN A 74 1.54 -10.07 -16.22
C ASN A 74 2.43 -9.55 -15.07
N GLY A 75 3.15 -8.46 -15.32
CA GLY A 75 4.14 -7.88 -14.40
C GLY A 75 5.54 -8.48 -14.53
N ALA A 76 5.75 -9.53 -15.34
CA ALA A 76 7.10 -10.03 -15.63
C ALA A 76 7.88 -9.04 -16.50
N GLU A 77 9.18 -8.92 -16.23
CA GLU A 77 10.11 -8.01 -16.90
C GLU A 77 11.37 -8.74 -17.34
N PHE A 78 11.87 -8.41 -18.55
CA PHE A 78 13.02 -9.04 -19.17
C PHE A 78 13.93 -7.97 -19.78
N SER A 79 15.17 -7.87 -19.29
CA SER A 79 16.21 -7.00 -19.86
C SER A 79 16.66 -7.51 -21.23
N MET A 80 16.82 -6.60 -22.18
CA MET A 80 17.21 -6.88 -23.56
C MET A 80 18.36 -5.95 -23.98
N HIS A 81 19.39 -6.52 -24.57
CA HIS A 81 20.59 -5.78 -25.00
C HIS A 81 20.50 -5.39 -26.47
N SER A 82 21.14 -4.28 -26.83
CA SER A 82 21.33 -3.88 -28.23
C SER A 82 22.21 -4.92 -28.96
N ASN A 83 22.15 -4.94 -30.29
CA ASN A 83 22.83 -5.94 -31.13
C ASN A 83 22.52 -7.42 -30.77
N SER A 84 21.37 -7.69 -30.16
CA SER A 84 20.94 -9.03 -29.71
C SER A 84 19.57 -9.43 -30.26
N SER A 85 19.22 -10.71 -30.17
CA SER A 85 17.91 -11.20 -30.63
C SER A 85 17.36 -12.29 -29.73
N TYR A 86 16.05 -12.21 -29.48
CA TYR A 86 15.34 -12.97 -28.47
C TYR A 86 14.14 -13.68 -29.09
N VAL A 87 14.05 -15.00 -28.91
CA VAL A 87 12.92 -15.85 -29.30
C VAL A 87 11.95 -15.96 -28.13
N ILE A 88 10.67 -15.73 -28.40
CA ILE A 88 9.58 -15.68 -27.41
C ILE A 88 8.61 -16.83 -27.69
N GLY A 89 8.26 -17.62 -26.66
CA GLY A 89 7.37 -18.77 -26.82
C GLY A 89 7.08 -19.54 -25.53
N THR A 90 6.55 -20.76 -25.67
CA THR A 90 6.23 -21.68 -24.55
C THR A 90 7.32 -22.73 -24.26
N ASP A 91 8.44 -22.72 -24.98
CA ASP A 91 9.44 -23.80 -24.96
C ASP A 91 10.78 -23.38 -24.31
N PRO A 92 11.08 -23.81 -23.06
CA PRO A 92 12.31 -23.48 -22.37
C PRO A 92 13.58 -24.02 -23.03
N SER A 93 13.50 -24.98 -23.97
CA SER A 93 14.70 -25.49 -24.66
C SER A 93 15.03 -24.72 -25.93
N SER A 94 14.22 -23.73 -26.34
CA SER A 94 14.46 -22.98 -27.58
C SER A 94 13.88 -21.55 -27.64
N CYS A 95 13.51 -20.97 -26.49
CA CYS A 95 13.14 -19.57 -26.35
C CYS A 95 13.97 -18.91 -25.26
N ASP A 96 14.41 -17.68 -25.51
CA ASP A 96 15.12 -16.83 -24.55
C ASP A 96 14.14 -16.17 -23.56
N ILE A 97 12.88 -15.98 -23.98
CA ILE A 97 11.78 -15.49 -23.14
C ILE A 97 10.64 -16.51 -23.18
N VAL A 98 10.36 -17.13 -22.02
CA VAL A 98 9.36 -18.18 -21.87
C VAL A 98 8.10 -17.60 -21.22
N PHE A 99 6.93 -17.83 -21.84
CA PHE A 99 5.63 -17.46 -21.31
C PHE A 99 4.77 -18.68 -21.02
N HIS A 100 4.17 -18.74 -19.82
CA HIS A 100 3.27 -19.81 -19.41
C HIS A 100 1.83 -19.61 -19.95
N ASP A 101 1.69 -19.51 -21.28
CA ASP A 101 0.42 -19.27 -21.97
C ASP A 101 0.13 -20.38 -23.00
N ASN A 102 -0.89 -21.21 -22.74
CA ASN A 102 -1.32 -22.32 -23.61
C ASN A 102 -1.82 -21.89 -25.02
N SER A 103 -1.96 -20.58 -25.26
CA SER A 103 -2.28 -20.01 -26.57
C SER A 103 -1.06 -19.48 -27.34
N VAL A 104 0.13 -19.53 -26.72
CA VAL A 104 1.42 -19.15 -27.31
C VAL A 104 2.14 -20.38 -27.87
N SER A 105 2.57 -20.33 -29.14
CA SER A 105 3.36 -21.39 -29.78
C SER A 105 4.72 -21.64 -29.10
N ARG A 106 5.24 -22.88 -29.20
CA ARG A 106 6.55 -23.28 -28.65
C ARG A 106 7.65 -22.28 -28.96
N GLN A 107 7.74 -21.87 -30.22
CA GLN A 107 8.37 -20.61 -30.66
C GLN A 107 7.25 -19.80 -31.33
N HIS A 108 7.06 -18.54 -30.92
CA HIS A 108 5.94 -17.71 -31.38
C HIS A 108 6.43 -16.53 -32.21
N ALA A 109 7.36 -15.75 -31.66
CA ALA A 109 7.90 -14.55 -32.28
C ALA A 109 9.41 -14.45 -31.99
N ARG A 110 10.13 -13.66 -32.80
CA ARG A 110 11.48 -13.21 -32.50
C ARG A 110 11.52 -11.69 -32.52
N ILE A 111 12.15 -11.09 -31.51
CA ILE A 111 12.57 -9.68 -31.53
C ILE A 111 14.06 -9.63 -31.85
N SER A 112 14.47 -8.74 -32.74
CA SER A 112 15.87 -8.42 -33.03
C SER A 112 16.11 -6.93 -32.78
N ILE A 113 17.10 -6.62 -31.95
CA ILE A 113 17.56 -5.25 -31.67
C ILE A 113 18.91 -5.09 -32.36
N ALA A 114 18.99 -4.18 -33.34
CA ALA A 114 20.23 -3.93 -34.07
C ALA A 114 21.23 -3.09 -33.24
N SER A 115 22.43 -2.85 -33.80
CA SER A 115 23.49 -2.04 -33.18
C SER A 115 23.23 -0.53 -33.23
N ASP A 116 22.19 -0.10 -33.96
CA ASP A 116 21.66 1.27 -34.01
C ASP A 116 20.37 1.42 -33.17
N ASP A 117 20.15 0.47 -32.25
CA ASP A 117 18.92 0.29 -31.46
C ASP A 117 17.64 0.06 -32.31
N GLY A 118 17.79 -0.25 -33.59
CA GLY A 118 16.68 -0.58 -34.48
C GLY A 118 15.97 -1.87 -34.07
N MET A 119 14.90 -1.75 -33.28
CA MET A 119 14.04 -2.89 -32.92
C MET A 119 13.18 -3.37 -34.11
N SER A 120 13.03 -4.69 -34.21
CA SER A 120 12.17 -5.36 -35.20
C SER A 120 11.61 -6.67 -34.66
N ILE A 121 10.40 -7.04 -35.11
CA ILE A 121 9.71 -8.26 -34.67
C ILE A 121 9.23 -9.09 -35.88
N GLU A 122 9.38 -10.40 -35.80
CA GLU A 122 8.90 -11.36 -36.81
C GLU A 122 8.12 -12.52 -36.14
N ASP A 123 7.04 -12.97 -36.79
CA ASP A 123 6.29 -14.15 -36.36
C ASP A 123 6.94 -15.43 -36.88
N LEU A 124 7.09 -16.43 -36.01
CA LEU A 124 7.80 -17.69 -36.30
C LEU A 124 6.86 -18.81 -36.79
N LYS A 125 5.81 -18.44 -37.53
CA LYS A 125 4.69 -19.31 -37.95
C LYS A 125 3.88 -19.81 -36.75
N SER A 126 3.51 -18.87 -35.88
CA SER A 126 2.71 -19.14 -34.69
C SER A 126 1.29 -19.62 -35.04
N ARG A 127 0.60 -20.25 -34.08
CA ARG A 127 -0.79 -20.71 -34.28
C ARG A 127 -1.78 -19.54 -34.25
N ASN A 128 -1.50 -18.52 -33.45
CA ASN A 128 -2.46 -17.46 -33.11
C ASN A 128 -2.12 -16.09 -33.74
N GLN A 129 -0.99 -15.98 -34.45
CA GLN A 129 -0.40 -14.76 -35.02
C GLN A 129 0.09 -13.74 -33.99
N THR A 130 1.23 -13.12 -34.31
CA THR A 130 1.77 -11.97 -33.58
C THR A 130 1.06 -10.70 -34.02
N VAL A 131 0.51 -9.97 -33.06
CA VAL A 131 -0.23 -8.71 -33.25
C VAL A 131 0.59 -7.55 -32.67
N VAL A 132 0.67 -6.42 -33.37
CA VAL A 132 1.41 -5.23 -32.94
C VAL A 132 0.54 -4.00 -33.16
N ASP A 133 0.16 -3.33 -32.07
CA ASP A 133 -0.76 -2.18 -32.00
C ASP A 133 -2.17 -2.48 -32.53
N GLY A 134 -2.61 -3.74 -32.40
CA GLY A 134 -3.89 -4.26 -32.90
C GLY A 134 -3.83 -4.91 -34.28
N ASP A 135 -2.79 -4.65 -35.08
CA ASP A 135 -2.62 -5.23 -36.42
C ASP A 135 -1.78 -6.53 -36.42
N PRO A 136 -2.26 -7.64 -37.01
CA PRO A 136 -1.48 -8.87 -37.16
C PRO A 136 -0.36 -8.72 -38.19
N ILE A 137 0.86 -9.11 -37.84
CA ILE A 137 2.05 -8.99 -38.71
C ILE A 137 2.15 -10.18 -39.67
N LYS A 138 2.45 -9.90 -40.95
CA LYS A 138 2.60 -10.93 -42.01
C LYS A 138 4.04 -11.16 -42.46
N ALA A 139 4.95 -10.32 -42.00
CA ALA A 139 6.39 -10.33 -42.26
C ALA A 139 7.08 -9.55 -41.12
N LYS A 140 8.42 -9.51 -41.11
CA LYS A 140 9.21 -8.73 -40.15
C LYS A 140 8.81 -7.24 -40.18
N LYS A 141 8.28 -6.73 -39.07
CA LYS A 141 7.83 -5.33 -38.88
C LYS A 141 8.88 -4.59 -38.05
N LYS A 142 9.19 -3.33 -38.36
CA LYS A 142 9.97 -2.47 -37.44
C LYS A 142 9.11 -2.22 -36.20
N LEU A 143 9.68 -2.42 -35.02
CA LEU A 143 8.99 -2.20 -33.76
C LEU A 143 9.34 -0.80 -33.23
N MET A 144 8.36 -0.06 -32.75
CA MET A 144 8.59 1.19 -32.03
C MET A 144 8.67 0.90 -30.53
N PRO A 145 9.42 1.70 -29.74
CA PRO A 145 9.28 1.71 -28.29
C PRO A 145 7.82 1.93 -27.89
N ASN A 146 7.41 1.33 -26.77
CA ASN A 146 6.08 1.47 -26.17
C ASN A 146 4.91 0.91 -27.01
N ALA A 147 5.18 0.32 -28.19
CA ALA A 147 4.18 -0.41 -28.98
C ALA A 147 3.65 -1.62 -28.22
N VAL A 148 2.37 -1.97 -28.40
CA VAL A 148 1.74 -3.11 -27.70
C VAL A 148 1.77 -4.34 -28.59
N ILE A 149 2.55 -5.34 -28.18
CA ILE A 149 2.64 -6.64 -28.84
C ILE A 149 1.73 -7.61 -28.10
N THR A 150 0.88 -8.34 -28.83
CA THR A 150 0.04 -9.41 -28.29
C THR A 150 0.35 -10.72 -29.01
N ILE A 151 0.61 -11.76 -28.22
CA ILE A 151 0.77 -13.14 -28.68
C ILE A 151 -0.12 -14.06 -27.83
N GLY A 152 -1.05 -14.77 -28.45
CA GLY A 152 -2.00 -15.61 -27.70
C GLY A 152 -2.93 -14.77 -26.80
N THR A 153 -2.82 -14.93 -25.48
CA THR A 153 -3.50 -14.11 -24.46
C THR A 153 -2.52 -13.23 -23.67
N THR A 154 -1.25 -13.24 -24.04
CA THR A 154 -0.19 -12.45 -23.41
C THR A 154 0.05 -11.18 -24.22
N SER A 155 -0.08 -10.02 -23.57
CA SER A 155 0.29 -8.72 -24.15
C SER A 155 1.47 -8.14 -23.39
N PHE A 156 2.46 -7.66 -24.12
CA PHE A 156 3.67 -7.05 -23.60
C PHE A 156 4.07 -5.86 -24.45
N THR A 157 5.04 -5.09 -23.97
CA THR A 157 5.58 -3.93 -24.67
C THR A 157 7.05 -3.74 -24.31
N VAL A 158 7.82 -3.07 -25.17
CA VAL A 158 9.27 -2.89 -24.98
C VAL A 158 9.57 -1.40 -24.81
N TYR A 159 10.10 -1.05 -23.65
CA TYR A 159 10.45 0.31 -23.26
C TYR A 159 11.96 0.55 -23.41
N ASP A 160 12.34 1.79 -23.68
CA ASP A 160 13.73 2.24 -23.58
C ASP A 160 14.00 2.72 -22.13
N ARG A 161 15.03 2.19 -21.48
CA ARG A 161 15.47 2.60 -20.12
C ARG A 161 16.40 3.80 -20.13
N GLU A 162 17.07 4.05 -21.25
CA GLU A 162 18.09 5.11 -21.40
C GLU A 162 17.68 6.17 -22.44
N GLY A 163 16.67 5.87 -23.27
CA GLY A 163 16.05 6.78 -24.21
C GLY A 163 15.49 8.02 -23.52
N GLU A 164 15.39 9.11 -24.29
CA GLU A 164 15.11 10.44 -23.76
C GLU A 164 13.97 10.46 -22.74
N MET A 165 14.31 10.77 -21.48
CA MET A 165 13.37 11.36 -20.54
C MET A 165 12.97 12.73 -21.08
N GLN A 166 12.05 12.73 -22.05
CA GLN A 166 11.32 13.93 -22.45
C GLN A 166 10.42 14.31 -21.28
N THR A 167 11.02 15.05 -20.33
CA THR A 167 10.32 15.74 -19.26
C THR A 167 9.14 16.44 -19.89
N ILE A 168 7.92 15.96 -19.61
CA ILE A 168 6.70 16.64 -19.99
C ILE A 168 6.66 17.90 -19.13
N ILE A 169 7.28 18.96 -19.64
CA ILE A 169 7.21 20.30 -19.07
C ILE A 169 5.73 20.66 -19.12
N SER A 170 5.06 20.49 -17.98
CA SER A 170 3.68 20.92 -17.81
C SER A 170 3.63 22.38 -18.27
N PRO A 171 2.78 22.73 -19.25
CA PRO A 171 2.74 24.07 -19.78
C PRO A 171 2.45 25.01 -18.61
N LEU A 172 3.41 25.91 -18.32
CA LEU A 172 3.34 26.79 -17.16
C LEU A 172 1.98 27.46 -17.14
N LEU A 173 1.23 27.24 -16.05
CA LEU A 173 -0.12 27.77 -15.91
C LEU A 173 -0.11 29.26 -16.25
N PRO A 174 -1.10 29.80 -16.99
CA PRO A 174 -1.08 31.21 -17.40
C PRO A 174 -0.92 32.20 -16.24
N ALA A 175 -1.28 31.82 -15.02
CA ALA A 175 -0.98 32.55 -13.80
C ALA A 175 0.54 32.70 -13.51
N ILE A 176 1.33 31.62 -13.65
CA ILE A 176 2.78 31.62 -13.45
C ILE A 176 3.46 32.43 -14.56
N VAL A 177 3.05 32.23 -15.81
CA VAL A 177 3.55 33.04 -16.95
C VAL A 177 3.30 34.53 -16.71
N LYS A 178 2.12 34.90 -16.19
CA LYS A 178 1.76 36.29 -15.86
C LYS A 178 2.48 36.86 -14.62
N VAL A 179 3.07 36.01 -13.78
CA VAL A 179 3.96 36.43 -12.68
C VAL A 179 5.40 36.61 -13.19
N LEU A 180 5.88 35.71 -14.05
CA LEU A 180 7.23 35.78 -14.65
C LEU A 180 7.37 36.87 -15.72
N GLN A 181 6.28 37.19 -16.45
CA GLN A 181 6.22 38.31 -17.40
C GLN A 181 5.91 39.65 -16.73
N LYS A 182 6.00 39.74 -15.40
CA LYS A 182 5.85 41.02 -14.70
C LYS A 182 7.18 41.79 -14.78
N GLU A 183 7.34 42.52 -15.88
CA GLU A 183 8.46 43.45 -16.10
C GLU A 183 8.73 44.31 -14.85
N GLU A 184 9.99 44.56 -14.55
CA GLU A 184 10.37 45.52 -13.53
C GLU A 184 9.77 46.89 -13.88
N PRO A 185 9.19 47.63 -12.91
CA PRO A 185 8.70 48.97 -13.20
C PRO A 185 9.87 49.84 -13.68
N PRO A 186 9.74 50.54 -14.82
CA PRO A 186 10.86 51.28 -15.39
C PRO A 186 11.37 52.33 -14.39
N PRO A 187 12.69 52.61 -14.37
CA PRO A 187 13.27 53.57 -13.44
C PRO A 187 12.59 54.95 -13.59
N PRO A 188 12.42 55.72 -12.49
CA PRO A 188 11.74 57.00 -12.53
C PRO A 188 12.44 57.94 -13.54
N PRO A 189 11.67 58.68 -14.36
CA PRO A 189 12.22 59.41 -15.48
C PRO A 189 13.25 60.45 -15.01
N PRO A 190 14.37 60.62 -15.74
CA PRO A 190 15.32 61.68 -15.45
C PRO A 190 14.61 63.04 -15.55
N LYS A 191 14.96 63.98 -14.66
CA LYS A 191 14.45 65.35 -14.74
C LYS A 191 14.76 65.92 -16.12
N LYS A 192 13.74 66.46 -16.79
CA LYS A 192 13.89 67.15 -18.09
C LYS A 192 14.98 68.21 -18.01
N VAL A 193 15.99 68.05 -18.87
CA VAL A 193 16.73 69.18 -19.43
C VAL A 193 16.08 69.45 -20.78
N GLU A 194 15.26 70.50 -20.86
CA GLU A 194 14.81 71.04 -22.15
C GLU A 194 15.99 71.80 -22.78
N PRO A 195 16.27 71.65 -24.10
CA PRO A 195 17.50 72.19 -24.70
C PRO A 195 17.31 73.58 -25.33
N GLU A 196 18.32 74.44 -25.24
CA GLU A 196 18.48 75.61 -26.12
C GLU A 196 19.90 75.70 -26.70
N ILE A 197 19.93 75.87 -28.03
CA ILE A 197 21.04 76.12 -28.97
C ILE A 197 20.36 76.95 -30.09
N PRO A 198 20.94 78.02 -30.70
CA PRO A 198 22.36 78.38 -30.80
C PRO A 198 22.75 79.84 -30.41
N GLU A 199 24.06 80.10 -30.49
CA GLU A 199 24.81 81.31 -30.87
C GLU A 199 24.19 82.74 -30.85
N GLU A 200 24.96 83.70 -30.31
CA GLU A 200 25.59 84.85 -31.04
C GLU A 200 25.60 86.21 -30.28
N SER A 201 26.61 87.03 -30.61
CA SER A 201 26.67 88.50 -30.62
C SER A 201 26.75 89.41 -29.35
N ALA A 202 27.86 90.17 -29.34
CA ALA A 202 27.97 91.62 -29.08
C ALA A 202 28.10 92.25 -27.66
N LYS A 203 29.21 93.01 -27.55
CA LYS A 203 29.66 94.04 -26.56
C LYS A 203 28.97 95.41 -26.84
N PRO A 204 29.29 96.60 -26.23
CA PRO A 204 30.39 97.06 -25.32
C PRO A 204 29.85 97.71 -24.01
N VAL A 205 30.48 98.59 -23.19
CA VAL A 205 31.65 99.53 -23.17
C VAL A 205 32.16 99.52 -21.68
N ALA A 206 33.43 99.58 -21.25
CA ALA A 206 34.63 100.40 -21.49
C ALA A 206 34.52 101.88 -20.99
N PRO A 207 35.63 102.65 -20.77
CA PRO A 207 37.07 102.34 -20.64
C PRO A 207 37.72 103.08 -19.40
N PRO A 208 39.04 103.41 -19.32
CA PRO A 208 40.30 102.74 -19.73
C PRO A 208 41.36 102.58 -18.60
N ALA A 209 42.54 102.05 -19.00
CA ALA A 209 43.90 102.29 -18.43
C ALA A 209 44.31 101.51 -17.15
N GLN A 210 45.60 101.23 -16.87
CA GLN A 210 46.87 101.17 -17.66
C GLN A 210 47.82 100.19 -16.92
N LEU A 211 48.48 99.21 -17.55
CA LEU A 211 49.80 99.28 -18.21
C LEU A 211 50.97 99.82 -17.35
N LEU A 212 51.88 98.94 -16.88
CA LEU A 212 53.23 98.77 -17.48
C LEU A 212 54.06 97.61 -16.86
N LEU A 213 55.28 97.42 -17.39
CA LEU A 213 56.16 96.26 -17.30
C LEU A 213 57.29 96.35 -16.25
N GLU A 214 58.01 95.23 -16.09
CA GLU A 214 59.47 95.10 -15.85
C GLU A 214 60.12 95.33 -14.44
N ASP A 215 60.55 94.19 -13.88
CA ASP A 215 61.92 93.87 -13.42
C ASP A 215 62.55 94.51 -12.13
N LYS A 216 63.50 93.75 -11.58
CA LYS A 216 64.54 94.08 -10.56
C LYS A 216 64.19 94.14 -9.07
N SER A 217 64.49 92.99 -8.45
CA SER A 217 65.66 92.82 -7.57
C SER A 217 65.47 92.67 -6.04
N LYS A 218 66.16 91.61 -5.55
CA LYS A 218 66.95 91.49 -4.31
C LYS A 218 66.30 91.60 -2.91
N ASP A 219 66.39 90.44 -2.26
CA ASP A 219 66.97 90.20 -0.92
C ASP A 219 66.14 90.52 0.34
N SER A 220 66.19 89.54 1.28
CA SER A 220 65.89 89.64 2.72
C SER A 220 64.42 89.71 3.16
N ALA A 221 63.95 88.98 4.19
CA ALA A 221 64.43 87.72 4.78
C ALA A 221 63.31 87.05 5.61
N MET A 222 63.38 85.72 5.72
CA MET A 222 63.04 84.90 6.90
C MET A 222 61.98 85.44 7.90
N HIS A 223 60.73 84.96 7.84
CA HIS A 223 59.90 84.60 9.03
C HIS A 223 58.51 83.97 8.71
N THR A 224 58.24 83.45 7.50
CA THR A 224 56.89 83.02 7.09
C THR A 224 56.64 81.50 6.97
N LEU A 225 57.66 80.64 7.10
CA LEU A 225 57.50 79.20 6.82
C LEU A 225 56.83 78.39 7.95
N GLY A 226 57.10 78.73 9.22
CA GLY A 226 56.64 77.95 10.37
C GLY A 226 55.12 77.97 10.59
N ALA A 227 54.45 79.08 10.28
CA ALA A 227 53.01 79.24 10.50
C ALA A 227 52.17 78.27 9.65
N PHE A 228 52.53 78.08 8.37
CA PHE A 228 51.83 77.16 7.48
C PHE A 228 52.01 75.69 7.87
N ILE A 229 53.19 75.33 8.40
CA ILE A 229 53.45 73.96 8.88
C ILE A 229 52.57 73.65 10.11
N VAL A 230 52.51 74.56 11.08
CA VAL A 230 51.64 74.39 12.27
C VAL A 230 50.16 74.34 11.88
N LEU A 231 49.71 75.21 10.97
CA LEU A 231 48.33 75.22 10.50
C LEU A 231 47.96 73.92 9.76
N GLY A 232 48.89 73.40 8.93
CA GLY A 232 48.73 72.12 8.24
C GLY A 232 48.65 70.92 9.20
N ILE A 233 49.46 70.92 10.26
CA ILE A 233 49.41 69.88 11.31
C ILE A 233 48.07 69.93 12.06
N ILE A 234 47.58 71.11 12.42
CA ILE A 234 46.28 71.27 13.11
C ILE A 234 45.12 70.84 12.20
N ALA A 235 45.13 71.24 10.93
CA ALA A 235 44.13 70.81 9.95
C ALA A 235 44.16 69.28 9.73
N GLY A 236 45.35 68.69 9.65
CA GLY A 236 45.53 67.24 9.57
C GLY A 236 45.00 66.50 10.81
N LEU A 237 45.26 67.03 12.00
CA LEU A 237 44.76 66.45 13.26
C LEU A 237 43.22 66.49 13.31
N PHE A 238 42.60 67.62 12.95
CA PHE A 238 41.14 67.73 12.83
C PHE A 238 40.56 66.80 11.75
N GLY A 239 41.26 66.62 10.62
CA GLY A 239 40.88 65.66 9.58
C GLY A 239 40.91 64.22 10.09
N ILE A 240 41.94 63.82 10.83
CA ILE A 240 42.07 62.49 11.43
C ILE A 240 40.99 62.26 12.51
N ILE A 241 40.71 63.24 13.35
CA ILE A 241 39.65 63.16 14.37
C ILE A 241 38.27 63.09 13.68
N GLY A 242 38.04 63.85 12.61
CA GLY A 242 36.80 63.81 11.83
C GLY A 242 36.57 62.49 11.10
N LEU A 243 37.60 61.92 10.47
CA LEU A 243 37.53 60.56 9.91
C LEU A 243 37.34 59.52 11.01
N GLY A 244 38.02 59.67 12.16
CA GLY A 244 37.93 58.77 13.30
C GLY A 244 36.52 58.69 13.89
N THR A 245 35.83 59.83 14.06
CA THR A 245 34.44 59.83 14.54
C THR A 245 33.47 59.27 13.49
N VAL A 246 33.62 59.63 12.20
CA VAL A 246 32.80 59.05 11.12
C VAL A 246 33.00 57.54 10.97
N ALA A 247 34.21 57.03 11.28
CA ALA A 247 34.48 55.59 11.33
C ALA A 247 33.88 54.91 12.58
N LEU A 248 34.07 55.48 13.78
CA LEU A 248 33.56 54.90 15.04
C LEU A 248 32.03 54.89 15.11
N PHE A 249 31.36 55.89 14.52
CA PHE A 249 29.89 56.01 14.57
C PHE A 249 29.19 55.42 13.34
N LYS A 250 29.90 54.67 12.48
CA LYS A 250 29.25 53.71 11.57
C LYS A 250 28.83 52.46 12.34
N SER A 251 27.76 52.59 13.12
CA SER A 251 27.00 51.42 13.55
C SER A 251 26.38 50.76 12.32
N GLU A 252 26.91 49.60 11.92
CA GLU A 252 26.11 48.67 11.13
C GLU A 252 24.81 48.40 11.91
N PRO A 253 23.63 48.41 11.24
CA PRO A 253 22.38 48.19 11.95
C PRO A 253 22.44 46.79 12.56
N VAL A 254 22.35 46.72 13.89
CA VAL A 254 22.18 45.43 14.58
C VAL A 254 20.96 44.78 13.95
N VAL A 255 21.20 43.69 13.21
CA VAL A 255 20.13 42.84 12.74
C VAL A 255 19.48 42.32 14.00
N MET A 256 18.31 42.87 14.30
CA MET A 256 17.41 42.30 15.28
C MET A 256 17.09 40.91 14.75
N GLU A 257 17.81 39.90 15.23
CA GLU A 257 17.31 38.54 15.23
C GLU A 257 16.02 38.59 16.04
N GLN A 258 14.91 38.82 15.33
CA GLN A 258 13.61 38.45 15.83
C GLN A 258 13.77 36.98 16.20
N THR A 259 13.68 36.70 17.50
CA THR A 259 13.57 35.35 18.07
C THR A 259 12.23 34.79 17.61
N THR A 260 12.21 34.48 16.32
CA THR A 260 11.09 34.00 15.55
C THR A 260 10.88 32.61 16.09
N ASN A 261 9.82 32.42 16.86
CA ASN A 261 9.55 31.14 17.50
C ASN A 261 9.05 30.16 16.43
N ALA A 262 9.95 29.76 15.53
CA ALA A 262 9.67 28.90 14.40
C ALA A 262 8.98 27.59 14.83
N PRO A 263 9.36 26.92 15.94
CA PRO A 263 8.59 25.78 16.45
C PRO A 263 7.12 26.11 16.77
N GLU A 264 6.84 27.25 17.41
CA GLU A 264 5.46 27.68 17.73
C GLU A 264 4.70 28.09 16.47
N ILE A 265 5.31 28.84 15.56
CA ILE A 265 4.68 29.28 14.30
C ILE A 265 4.41 28.10 13.36
N ILE A 266 5.33 27.13 13.27
CA ILE A 266 5.12 25.87 12.54
C ILE A 266 4.01 25.07 13.22
N SER A 267 4.03 24.92 14.55
CA SER A 267 2.98 24.20 15.28
C SER A 267 1.59 24.83 15.05
N ASP A 268 1.51 26.16 15.04
CA ASP A 268 0.29 26.91 14.73
C ASP A 268 -0.21 26.70 13.29
N ALA A 269 0.69 26.72 12.30
CA ALA A 269 0.36 26.38 10.91
C ALA A 269 -0.11 24.93 10.74
N LEU A 270 0.43 24.01 11.54
CA LEU A 270 0.13 22.58 11.51
C LEU A 270 -1.03 22.14 12.40
N LYS A 271 -1.68 23.04 13.16
CA LYS A 271 -2.90 22.73 13.95
C LYS A 271 -4.01 21.97 13.19
N PRO A 272 -4.25 22.20 11.87
CA PRO A 272 -5.23 21.41 11.11
C PRO A 272 -4.78 19.98 10.76
N PHE A 273 -3.50 19.65 10.94
CA PHE A 273 -2.86 18.40 10.50
C PHE A 273 -2.20 17.65 11.69
N PRO A 274 -2.97 17.25 12.73
CA PRO A 274 -2.42 16.68 13.98
C PRO A 274 -1.75 15.30 13.84
N TYR A 275 -1.67 14.76 12.62
CA TYR A 275 -1.00 13.50 12.27
C TYR A 275 0.29 13.73 11.45
N VAL A 276 0.75 14.98 11.33
CA VAL A 276 2.01 15.38 10.70
C VAL A 276 2.93 15.99 11.75
N THR A 277 4.12 15.42 11.90
CA THR A 277 5.14 15.86 12.85
C THR A 277 6.21 16.69 12.13
N PRO A 278 6.48 17.94 12.56
CA PRO A 278 7.55 18.76 11.99
C PRO A 278 8.91 18.51 12.65
N TYR A 279 9.96 18.56 11.84
CA TYR A 279 11.34 18.72 12.29
C TYR A 279 12.01 19.89 11.55
N TYR A 280 12.29 20.98 12.28
CA TYR A 280 12.91 22.19 11.74
C TYR A 280 14.37 22.30 12.15
N ASN A 281 15.27 22.40 11.17
CA ASN A 281 16.68 22.67 11.40
C ASN A 281 16.94 24.18 11.28
N PRO A 282 17.24 24.91 12.37
CA PRO A 282 17.45 26.36 12.34
C PRO A 282 18.74 26.77 11.64
N THR A 283 19.73 25.87 11.50
CA THR A 283 21.03 26.17 10.87
C THR A 283 20.92 26.20 9.34
N THR A 284 20.10 25.32 8.75
CA THR A 284 19.84 25.25 7.30
C THR A 284 18.56 25.97 6.89
N GLY A 285 17.63 26.17 7.82
CA GLY A 285 16.28 26.65 7.53
C GLY A 285 15.41 25.61 6.80
N THR A 286 15.75 24.32 6.87
CA THR A 286 14.95 23.22 6.28
C THR A 286 13.87 22.74 7.25
N LEU A 287 12.66 22.50 6.76
CA LEU A 287 11.57 21.85 7.51
C LEU A 287 11.25 20.48 6.90
N GLN A 288 11.54 19.39 7.62
CA GLN A 288 11.07 18.05 7.27
C GLN A 288 9.72 17.77 7.93
N LEU A 289 8.86 17.02 7.26
CA LEU A 289 7.52 16.66 7.73
C LEU A 289 7.32 15.15 7.61
N MET A 290 6.91 14.51 8.71
CA MET A 290 6.68 13.05 8.77
C MET A 290 5.26 12.75 9.20
N GLY A 291 4.62 11.74 8.62
CA GLY A 291 3.32 11.23 9.09
C GLY A 291 2.28 11.12 7.97
N HIS A 292 1.02 11.37 8.28
CA HIS A 292 -0.10 11.01 7.40
C HIS A 292 -1.08 12.16 7.15
N VAL A 293 -1.63 12.17 5.93
CA VAL A 293 -2.83 12.93 5.55
C VAL A 293 -3.79 12.03 4.75
N LEU A 294 -5.10 12.32 4.80
CA LEU A 294 -6.10 11.48 4.13
C LEU A 294 -5.98 11.52 2.60
N THR A 295 -5.94 12.72 2.01
CA THR A 295 -6.02 12.91 0.55
C THR A 295 -4.86 13.76 0.02
N GLN A 296 -4.63 13.69 -1.29
CA GLN A 296 -3.66 14.59 -1.95
C GLN A 296 -4.06 16.08 -1.81
N ALA A 297 -5.36 16.37 -1.70
CA ALA A 297 -5.85 17.73 -1.43
C ALA A 297 -5.45 18.21 -0.03
N ASP A 298 -5.33 17.31 0.96
CA ASP A 298 -4.87 17.63 2.30
C ASP A 298 -3.35 17.81 2.36
N LYS A 299 -2.56 16.98 1.65
CA LYS A 299 -1.11 17.23 1.46
C LYS A 299 -0.86 18.57 0.78
N THR A 300 -1.71 18.93 -0.19
CA THR A 300 -1.66 20.24 -0.86
C THR A 300 -2.01 21.39 0.11
N ARG A 301 -3.04 21.24 0.96
CA ARG A 301 -3.39 22.24 1.99
C ARG A 301 -2.31 22.40 3.06
N LEU A 302 -1.66 21.30 3.46
CA LEU A 302 -0.51 21.26 4.36
C LEU A 302 0.63 22.12 3.80
N MET A 303 1.00 21.93 2.53
CA MET A 303 1.99 22.78 1.86
C MET A 303 1.58 24.26 1.84
N TYR A 304 0.31 24.56 1.55
CA TYR A 304 -0.19 25.94 1.57
C TYR A 304 -0.14 26.60 2.97
N SER A 305 -0.32 25.84 4.06
CA SER A 305 -0.26 26.40 5.42
C SER A 305 1.15 26.85 5.83
N LEU A 306 2.19 26.33 5.17
CA LEU A 306 3.60 26.66 5.42
C LEU A 306 4.13 27.75 4.48
N GLN A 307 3.34 28.20 3.49
CA GLN A 307 3.75 29.28 2.58
C GLN A 307 3.77 30.63 3.30
N GLY A 308 4.81 31.43 3.01
CA GLY A 308 5.04 32.73 3.66
C GLY A 308 5.83 32.67 4.97
N LEU A 309 6.20 31.47 5.46
CA LEU A 309 7.08 31.30 6.61
C LEU A 309 8.54 31.61 6.22
N THR A 310 8.92 32.89 6.25
CA THR A 310 10.19 33.43 5.72
C THR A 310 11.48 32.88 6.37
N PHE A 311 11.37 32.18 7.49
CA PHE A 311 12.49 31.48 8.12
C PHE A 311 12.80 30.12 7.47
N ILE A 312 11.86 29.52 6.72
CA ILE A 312 12.05 28.25 5.99
C ILE A 312 12.82 28.52 4.69
N LYS A 313 14.12 28.78 4.82
CA LYS A 313 15.02 29.14 3.71
C LYS A 313 15.55 27.93 2.94
N GLY A 314 15.65 26.78 3.58
CA GLY A 314 16.12 25.52 2.99
C GLY A 314 15.03 24.74 2.27
N GLY A 315 13.78 25.23 2.28
CA GLY A 315 12.62 24.54 1.73
C GLY A 315 11.93 23.60 2.73
N VAL A 316 10.88 22.95 2.24
CA VAL A 316 10.11 21.93 2.97
C VAL A 316 10.38 20.58 2.30
N ASP A 317 10.71 19.57 3.10
CA ASP A 317 10.75 18.17 2.68
C ASP A 317 9.49 17.48 3.21
N ASP A 318 8.65 17.01 2.28
CA ASP A 318 7.40 16.31 2.56
C ASP A 318 7.42 14.86 2.04
N SER A 319 8.60 14.30 1.79
CA SER A 319 8.79 12.92 1.33
C SER A 319 8.16 11.90 2.28
N ASP A 320 8.30 12.11 3.59
CA ASP A 320 7.76 11.27 4.65
C ASP A 320 6.28 11.59 5.01
N VAL A 321 5.60 12.46 4.24
CA VAL A 321 4.16 12.72 4.39
C VAL A 321 3.37 11.78 3.48
N ILE A 322 2.86 10.71 4.07
CA ILE A 322 2.07 9.68 3.41
C ILE A 322 0.65 10.18 3.10
N VAL A 323 0.16 9.84 1.91
CA VAL A 323 -1.22 10.10 1.46
C VAL A 323 -1.99 8.79 1.49
N ASP A 324 -2.81 8.62 2.53
CA ASP A 324 -3.50 7.34 2.80
C ASP A 324 -4.43 6.90 1.66
N GLU A 325 -5.00 7.86 0.93
CA GLU A 325 -5.78 7.65 -0.28
C GLU A 325 -5.06 6.76 -1.30
N TYR A 326 -3.77 7.01 -1.56
CA TYR A 326 -3.01 6.19 -2.50
C TYR A 326 -2.75 4.79 -1.96
N VAL A 327 -2.41 4.67 -0.67
CA VAL A 327 -2.15 3.40 0.01
C VAL A 327 -3.35 2.47 -0.06
N TRP A 328 -4.57 2.95 0.26
CA TRP A 328 -5.75 2.10 0.20
C TRP A 328 -6.26 1.89 -1.23
N GLN A 329 -6.07 2.84 -2.16
CA GLN A 329 -6.41 2.63 -3.58
C GLN A 329 -5.54 1.55 -4.22
N GLU A 330 -4.23 1.58 -4.01
CA GLU A 330 -3.31 0.54 -4.50
C GLU A 330 -3.62 -0.82 -3.86
N THR A 331 -3.81 -0.86 -2.54
CA THR A 331 -4.18 -2.10 -1.83
C THR A 331 -5.46 -2.70 -2.38
N ASN A 332 -6.50 -1.89 -2.64
CA ASN A 332 -7.76 -2.36 -3.23
C ASN A 332 -7.60 -2.82 -4.68
N LEU A 333 -6.75 -2.15 -5.47
CA LEU A 333 -6.39 -2.60 -6.82
C LEU A 333 -5.72 -3.98 -6.78
N MET A 334 -4.82 -4.24 -5.82
CA MET A 334 -4.20 -5.55 -5.63
C MET A 334 -5.21 -6.61 -5.17
N LEU A 335 -6.01 -6.32 -4.13
CA LEU A 335 -7.04 -7.23 -3.61
C LEU A 335 -8.06 -7.63 -4.69
N SER A 336 -8.48 -6.68 -5.53
CA SER A 336 -9.47 -6.92 -6.60
C SER A 336 -9.03 -7.95 -7.66
N LYS A 337 -7.72 -8.23 -7.78
CA LYS A 337 -7.18 -9.25 -8.68
C LYS A 337 -7.54 -10.66 -8.24
N ASN A 338 -7.76 -10.89 -6.93
CA ASN A 338 -8.14 -12.21 -6.42
C ASN A 338 -9.67 -12.36 -6.42
N PRO A 339 -10.25 -13.33 -7.17
CA PRO A 339 -11.70 -13.51 -7.21
C PRO A 339 -12.35 -13.88 -5.87
N THR A 340 -11.60 -14.39 -4.88
CA THR A 340 -12.13 -14.67 -3.53
C THR A 340 -12.15 -13.45 -2.60
N TRP A 341 -11.46 -12.36 -2.95
CA TRP A 341 -11.36 -11.14 -2.13
C TRP A 341 -12.14 -9.94 -2.70
N LYS A 342 -13.03 -10.15 -3.68
CA LYS A 342 -13.84 -9.09 -4.33
C LYS A 342 -14.72 -8.28 -3.36
N SER A 343 -15.09 -8.87 -2.24
CA SER A 343 -15.89 -8.30 -1.15
C SER A 343 -15.03 -7.62 -0.07
N ILE A 344 -13.71 -7.59 -0.23
CA ILE A 344 -12.73 -7.04 0.71
C ILE A 344 -12.24 -5.68 0.24
N SER A 345 -12.14 -4.72 1.16
CA SER A 345 -11.51 -3.43 0.89
C SER A 345 -10.83 -2.84 2.12
N VAL A 346 -9.74 -2.12 1.89
CA VAL A 346 -9.13 -1.18 2.84
C VAL A 346 -9.72 0.21 2.61
N GLN A 347 -9.96 0.95 3.69
CA GLN A 347 -10.31 2.38 3.68
C GLN A 347 -9.56 3.09 4.82
N ALA A 348 -9.31 4.39 4.68
CA ALA A 348 -8.82 5.25 5.75
C ALA A 348 -9.84 6.37 6.06
N PHE A 349 -10.27 6.47 7.32
CA PHE A 349 -11.19 7.50 7.80
C PHE A 349 -10.53 8.50 8.76
N THR A 350 -9.26 8.28 9.09
CA THR A 350 -8.43 9.13 9.94
C THR A 350 -6.99 8.91 9.48
N PRO A 351 -6.13 9.94 9.38
CA PRO A 351 -4.77 9.76 8.91
C PRO A 351 -4.00 8.71 9.74
N GLY A 352 -3.26 7.84 9.06
CA GLY A 352 -2.48 6.76 9.67
C GLY A 352 -3.34 5.66 10.31
N LYS A 353 -4.61 5.53 9.91
CA LYS A 353 -5.53 4.51 10.43
C LYS A 353 -6.35 3.87 9.31
N PHE A 354 -5.93 2.68 8.92
CA PHE A 354 -6.56 1.89 7.89
C PHE A 354 -7.50 0.84 8.49
N VAL A 355 -8.59 0.53 7.81
CA VAL A 355 -9.53 -0.52 8.21
C VAL A 355 -9.75 -1.45 7.02
N LEU A 356 -9.36 -2.72 7.18
CA LEU A 356 -9.64 -3.81 6.26
C LEU A 356 -11.03 -4.39 6.59
N THR A 357 -11.99 -4.24 5.68
CA THR A 357 -13.39 -4.66 5.88
C THR A 357 -13.84 -5.62 4.79
N GLY A 358 -14.85 -6.45 5.07
CA GLY A 358 -15.51 -7.26 4.04
C GLY A 358 -15.93 -8.66 4.49
N TYR A 359 -16.21 -9.50 3.50
CA TYR A 359 -16.76 -10.85 3.66
C TYR A 359 -15.91 -11.89 2.95
N LEU A 360 -15.69 -13.03 3.61
CA LEU A 360 -15.05 -14.22 3.06
C LEU A 360 -15.93 -15.44 3.29
N GLN A 361 -15.94 -16.38 2.35
CA GLN A 361 -16.82 -17.55 2.42
C GLN A 361 -16.36 -18.54 3.50
N THR A 362 -15.05 -18.74 3.68
CA THR A 362 -14.49 -19.76 4.59
C THR A 362 -13.30 -19.26 5.39
N ARG A 363 -12.98 -19.93 6.50
CA ARG A 363 -11.82 -19.59 7.35
C ARG A 363 -10.49 -19.62 6.58
N ASN A 364 -10.29 -20.62 5.72
CA ASN A 364 -9.10 -20.75 4.87
C ASN A 364 -8.86 -19.49 4.00
N GLN A 365 -9.92 -18.87 3.46
CA GLN A 365 -9.78 -17.60 2.73
C GLN A 365 -9.32 -16.45 3.63
N SER A 366 -9.69 -16.46 4.92
CA SER A 366 -9.30 -15.47 5.94
C SER A 366 -7.86 -15.64 6.38
N ASP A 367 -7.39 -16.89 6.46
CA ASP A 367 -5.98 -17.21 6.72
C ASP A 367 -5.12 -16.73 5.55
N GLN A 368 -5.49 -17.09 4.31
CA GLN A 368 -4.84 -16.63 3.07
C GLN A 368 -4.82 -15.10 2.93
N LEU A 369 -5.94 -14.43 3.24
CA LEU A 369 -5.99 -12.96 3.24
C LEU A 369 -5.08 -12.38 4.32
N SER A 370 -5.00 -13.01 5.49
CA SER A 370 -4.20 -12.52 6.62
C SER A 370 -2.70 -12.63 6.35
N GLU A 371 -2.25 -13.71 5.73
CA GLU A 371 -0.88 -13.89 5.23
C GLU A 371 -0.57 -12.90 4.10
N TYR A 372 -1.45 -12.79 3.11
CA TYR A 372 -1.27 -11.84 2.00
C TYR A 372 -1.12 -10.40 2.50
N ILE A 373 -2.01 -9.96 3.38
CA ILE A 373 -1.97 -8.61 3.98
C ILE A 373 -0.72 -8.40 4.82
N ALA A 374 -0.26 -9.39 5.59
CA ALA A 374 0.97 -9.27 6.38
C ALA A 374 2.22 -9.09 5.50
N ASN A 375 2.24 -9.70 4.30
CA ASN A 375 3.37 -9.66 3.38
C ASN A 375 3.29 -8.54 2.33
N ASN A 376 2.13 -7.91 2.11
CA ASN A 376 1.90 -6.98 0.99
C ASN A 376 1.31 -5.61 1.39
N PHE A 377 0.84 -5.42 2.63
CA PHE A 377 0.35 -4.10 3.08
C PHE A 377 1.47 -3.31 3.74
N THR A 378 1.69 -2.06 3.29
CA THR A 378 2.85 -1.23 3.67
C THR A 378 2.90 -0.88 5.17
N TYR A 379 1.76 -0.84 5.85
CA TYR A 379 1.65 -0.41 7.26
C TYR A 379 0.83 -1.40 8.10
N PRO A 380 1.29 -2.65 8.31
CA PRO A 380 0.48 -3.72 8.91
C PRO A 380 0.01 -3.37 10.33
N ASP A 381 0.83 -2.66 11.10
CA ASP A 381 0.50 -2.21 12.47
C ASP A 381 -0.55 -1.09 12.52
N LEU A 382 -0.82 -0.42 11.39
CA LEU A 382 -1.83 0.64 11.25
C LEU A 382 -3.15 0.12 10.66
N LEU A 383 -3.30 -1.20 10.46
CA LEU A 383 -4.42 -1.83 9.77
C LEU A 383 -5.34 -2.61 10.71
N GLU A 384 -6.50 -2.04 11.04
CA GLU A 384 -7.53 -2.73 11.80
C GLU A 384 -8.29 -3.74 10.92
N LYS A 385 -8.29 -5.01 11.30
CA LYS A 385 -8.96 -6.10 10.55
C LYS A 385 -10.40 -6.32 11.06
N ARG A 386 -11.40 -5.98 10.23
CA ARG A 386 -12.85 -6.17 10.47
C ARG A 386 -13.50 -7.04 9.38
N ILE A 387 -13.00 -8.27 9.23
CA ILE A 387 -13.50 -9.25 8.27
C ILE A 387 -14.59 -10.12 8.89
N THR A 388 -15.66 -10.41 8.13
CA THR A 388 -16.66 -11.43 8.45
C THR A 388 -16.37 -12.70 7.69
N VAL A 389 -16.34 -13.85 8.38
CA VAL A 389 -16.29 -15.18 7.77
C VAL A 389 -17.70 -15.77 7.75
N GLU A 390 -18.25 -16.00 6.56
CA GLU A 390 -19.66 -16.38 6.40
C GLU A 390 -19.93 -17.83 6.83
N GLU A 391 -18.97 -18.74 6.68
CA GLU A 391 -18.99 -20.09 7.26
C GLU A 391 -19.27 -20.07 8.77
N ASP A 392 -18.67 -19.14 9.53
CA ASP A 392 -18.87 -19.02 10.97
C ASP A 392 -20.24 -18.43 11.34
N VAL A 393 -20.71 -17.45 10.58
CA VAL A 393 -22.06 -16.88 10.74
C VAL A 393 -23.12 -17.93 10.41
N VAL A 394 -23.02 -18.62 9.27
CA VAL A 394 -23.92 -19.70 8.85
C VAL A 394 -23.91 -20.85 9.84
N SER A 395 -22.75 -21.25 10.36
CA SER A 395 -22.63 -22.26 11.42
C SER A 395 -23.38 -21.85 12.69
N LYS A 396 -23.19 -20.61 13.17
CA LYS A 396 -23.94 -20.06 14.32
C LYS A 396 -25.46 -20.08 14.07
N ILE A 397 -25.90 -19.67 12.88
CA ILE A 397 -27.32 -19.60 12.52
C ILE A 397 -27.96 -21.00 12.41
N ASN A 398 -27.25 -21.97 11.83
CA ASN A 398 -27.72 -23.36 11.78
C ASN A 398 -27.91 -23.96 13.18
N ASN A 399 -27.05 -23.62 14.14
CA ASN A 399 -27.22 -24.03 15.54
C ASN A 399 -28.46 -23.39 16.19
N ILE A 400 -28.74 -22.11 15.91
CA ILE A 400 -29.98 -21.42 16.37
C ILE A 400 -31.22 -22.12 15.78
N MET A 401 -31.23 -22.36 14.46
CA MET A 401 -32.33 -23.07 13.79
C MET A 401 -32.56 -24.48 14.36
N LEU A 402 -31.49 -25.25 14.55
CA LEU A 402 -31.57 -26.61 15.09
C LEU A 402 -32.14 -26.63 16.51
N ASN A 403 -31.68 -25.73 17.39
CA ASN A 403 -32.11 -25.66 18.78
C ASN A 403 -33.57 -25.21 18.92
N SER A 404 -34.04 -24.30 18.05
CA SER A 404 -35.47 -23.92 17.96
C SER A 404 -36.35 -24.95 17.24
N GLY A 405 -35.74 -25.97 16.62
CA GLY A 405 -36.40 -27.11 15.99
C GLY A 405 -36.67 -26.97 14.49
N PHE A 406 -36.15 -25.93 13.83
CA PHE A 406 -36.31 -25.66 12.39
C PHE A 406 -35.33 -26.48 11.54
N ARG A 407 -35.44 -27.81 11.63
CA ARG A 407 -34.51 -28.79 11.02
C ARG A 407 -34.52 -28.80 9.48
N ASN A 408 -35.60 -28.34 8.87
CA ASN A 408 -35.81 -28.36 7.41
C ASN A 408 -35.53 -26.98 6.75
N VAL A 409 -34.91 -26.04 7.49
CA VAL A 409 -34.49 -24.73 6.96
C VAL A 409 -33.02 -24.79 6.56
N ILE A 410 -32.75 -24.41 5.31
CA ILE A 410 -31.41 -24.34 4.72
C ILE A 410 -30.95 -22.89 4.72
N THR A 411 -29.91 -22.62 5.51
CA THR A 411 -29.21 -21.33 5.58
C THR A 411 -28.15 -21.22 4.49
N LYS A 412 -28.13 -20.08 3.79
CA LYS A 412 -27.01 -19.62 2.96
C LYS A 412 -26.73 -18.16 3.24
N MET A 413 -25.51 -17.71 2.97
CA MET A 413 -25.10 -16.32 3.11
C MET A 413 -24.22 -15.95 1.90
N ASP A 414 -24.30 -14.71 1.44
CA ASP A 414 -23.42 -14.15 0.41
C ASP A 414 -23.26 -12.63 0.62
N ASN A 415 -22.03 -12.18 0.88
CA ASN A 415 -21.64 -10.78 1.10
C ASN A 415 -22.51 -10.02 2.14
N GLY A 416 -22.90 -10.73 3.20
CA GLY A 416 -23.77 -10.26 4.28
C GLY A 416 -25.26 -10.52 4.10
N ALA A 417 -25.72 -10.95 2.93
CA ALA A 417 -27.13 -11.25 2.68
C ALA A 417 -27.47 -12.69 3.09
N LEU A 418 -28.25 -12.84 4.17
CA LEU A 418 -28.70 -14.14 4.66
C LEU A 418 -29.93 -14.60 3.87
N THR A 419 -29.88 -15.79 3.27
CA THR A 419 -31.03 -16.41 2.59
C THR A 419 -31.43 -17.70 3.29
N LEU A 420 -32.70 -17.79 3.66
CA LEU A 420 -33.29 -18.96 4.32
C LEU A 420 -34.31 -19.61 3.38
N THR A 421 -34.12 -20.89 3.07
CA THR A 421 -35.00 -21.67 2.19
C THR A 421 -35.44 -22.96 2.86
N GLY A 422 -36.43 -23.68 2.33
CA GLY A 422 -36.89 -24.95 2.89
C GLY A 422 -38.20 -24.83 3.68
N GLY A 423 -38.42 -25.75 4.61
CA GLY A 423 -39.73 -25.96 5.24
C GLY A 423 -39.81 -25.55 6.71
N ILE A 424 -40.85 -24.79 7.07
CA ILE A 424 -41.20 -24.47 8.47
C ILE A 424 -42.48 -25.21 8.90
N PRO A 425 -42.58 -25.69 10.16
CA PRO A 425 -43.83 -26.20 10.73
C PRO A 425 -44.89 -25.09 10.82
N PRO A 426 -46.17 -25.36 10.51
CA PRO A 426 -47.22 -24.34 10.47
C PRO A 426 -47.62 -23.83 11.87
N ASP A 427 -47.30 -24.58 12.91
CA ASP A 427 -47.50 -24.28 14.34
C ASP A 427 -46.37 -23.43 14.94
N LYS A 428 -45.28 -23.17 14.20
CA LYS A 428 -44.10 -22.41 14.67
C LYS A 428 -43.82 -21.12 13.90
N GLU A 429 -44.81 -20.59 13.18
CA GLU A 429 -44.65 -19.38 12.34
C GLU A 429 -44.30 -18.13 13.16
N GLU A 430 -44.94 -17.94 14.31
CA GLU A 430 -44.68 -16.80 15.22
C GLU A 430 -43.26 -16.86 15.79
N GLN A 431 -42.86 -18.02 16.35
CA GLN A 431 -41.50 -18.28 16.82
C GLN A 431 -40.45 -18.09 15.71
N PHE A 432 -40.76 -18.48 14.46
CA PHE A 432 -39.86 -18.25 13.34
C PHE A 432 -39.69 -16.76 13.04
N SER A 433 -40.78 -15.97 13.13
CA SER A 433 -40.72 -14.52 12.95
C SER A 433 -39.89 -13.81 14.02
N GLU A 434 -39.93 -14.26 15.27
CA GLU A 434 -39.06 -13.74 16.34
C GLU A 434 -37.59 -14.02 16.03
N ILE A 435 -37.28 -15.25 15.60
CA ILE A 435 -35.92 -15.65 15.22
C ILE A 435 -35.40 -14.82 14.05
N LEU A 436 -36.21 -14.49 13.04
CA LEU A 436 -35.76 -13.63 11.92
C LEU A 436 -35.25 -12.26 12.38
N ASP A 437 -35.87 -11.67 13.41
CA ASP A 437 -35.44 -10.41 14.04
C ASP A 437 -34.13 -10.60 14.84
N GLU A 438 -33.97 -11.70 15.59
CA GLU A 438 -32.68 -12.04 16.22
C GLU A 438 -31.54 -12.24 15.21
N LEU A 439 -31.81 -12.94 14.09
CA LEU A 439 -30.82 -13.20 13.04
C LEU A 439 -30.36 -11.91 12.35
N SER A 440 -31.25 -10.93 12.18
CA SER A 440 -30.91 -9.62 11.62
C SER A 440 -29.90 -8.82 12.47
N LYS A 441 -29.76 -9.15 13.75
CA LYS A 441 -28.88 -8.48 14.72
C LYS A 441 -27.52 -9.17 14.87
N ILE A 442 -27.27 -10.27 14.16
CA ILE A 442 -25.99 -10.98 14.21
C ILE A 442 -24.93 -10.17 13.44
N PRO A 443 -23.77 -9.83 14.05
CA PRO A 443 -22.70 -9.14 13.35
C PRO A 443 -22.29 -9.84 12.06
N GLY A 444 -22.26 -9.08 10.96
CA GLY A 444 -22.04 -9.59 9.60
C GLY A 444 -23.33 -9.78 8.79
N VAL A 445 -24.49 -10.00 9.42
CA VAL A 445 -25.76 -10.01 8.69
C VAL A 445 -26.14 -8.58 8.30
N ARG A 446 -26.55 -8.39 7.03
CA ARG A 446 -26.99 -7.10 6.45
C ARG A 446 -28.46 -7.11 6.04
N ASP A 447 -28.94 -8.25 5.55
CA ASP A 447 -30.31 -8.47 5.06
C ASP A 447 -30.72 -9.91 5.38
N VAL A 448 -32.02 -10.16 5.59
CA VAL A 448 -32.57 -11.49 5.90
C VAL A 448 -33.70 -11.83 4.95
N LYS A 449 -33.35 -12.55 3.88
CA LYS A 449 -34.26 -12.99 2.83
C LYS A 449 -34.91 -14.34 3.19
N ASN A 450 -36.07 -14.27 3.83
CA ASN A 450 -36.92 -15.43 4.08
C ASN A 450 -37.59 -15.92 2.77
N LEU A 451 -37.25 -17.13 2.33
CA LEU A 451 -37.85 -17.88 1.23
C LEU A 451 -38.30 -19.28 1.69
N THR A 452 -38.62 -19.43 2.98
CA THR A 452 -39.20 -20.68 3.52
C THR A 452 -40.68 -20.82 3.16
N VAL A 453 -41.16 -22.06 3.18
CA VAL A 453 -42.58 -22.40 2.94
C VAL A 453 -43.13 -23.23 4.10
N LYS A 454 -44.43 -23.11 4.37
CA LYS A 454 -45.11 -23.97 5.34
C LYS A 454 -45.21 -25.38 4.75
N ILE A 455 -44.63 -26.36 5.44
CA ILE A 455 -44.75 -27.78 5.08
C ILE A 455 -45.86 -28.43 5.89
N ALA A 456 -46.44 -29.51 5.36
CA ALA A 456 -47.42 -30.28 6.12
C ALA A 456 -46.73 -30.90 7.36
N ILE A 457 -47.47 -31.02 8.47
CA ILE A 457 -46.88 -31.44 9.75
C ILE A 457 -46.18 -32.82 9.61
N ASP A 458 -46.76 -33.73 8.83
CA ASP A 458 -46.20 -35.06 8.56
C ASP A 458 -44.93 -35.08 7.69
N GLN A 459 -44.58 -33.94 7.08
CA GLN A 459 -43.33 -33.69 6.35
C GLN A 459 -42.28 -32.94 7.21
N SER A 460 -42.69 -32.31 8.32
CA SER A 460 -41.78 -31.73 9.32
C SER A 460 -41.26 -32.75 10.35
N MET A 461 -41.86 -33.95 10.39
CA MET A 461 -41.51 -35.01 11.34
C MET A 461 -40.22 -35.74 10.96
N ILE A 462 -39.47 -36.13 11.99
CA ILE A 462 -38.31 -37.00 11.82
C ILE A 462 -38.81 -38.44 11.62
N ASN A 463 -38.54 -39.03 10.45
CA ASN A 463 -38.80 -40.45 10.25
C ASN A 463 -37.80 -41.29 11.06
N ILE A 464 -38.31 -42.23 11.85
CA ILE A 464 -37.55 -43.13 12.72
C ILE A 464 -37.99 -44.60 12.54
N THR A 465 -38.61 -44.93 11.41
CA THR A 465 -39.09 -46.28 11.08
C THR A 465 -38.00 -47.35 11.25
N ASP A 466 -36.79 -47.06 10.76
CA ASP A 466 -35.64 -48.00 10.83
C ASP A 466 -35.19 -48.36 12.26
N LYS A 467 -35.68 -47.63 13.28
CA LYS A 467 -35.37 -47.89 14.70
C LYS A 467 -36.39 -48.77 15.41
N TYR A 468 -37.60 -48.94 14.85
CA TYR A 468 -38.73 -49.53 15.57
C TYR A 468 -39.55 -50.49 14.71
N LEU A 469 -39.39 -51.80 14.96
CA LEU A 469 -40.22 -52.82 14.35
C LEU A 469 -41.60 -52.86 15.03
N VAL A 470 -42.63 -52.45 14.29
CA VAL A 470 -44.04 -52.64 14.67
C VAL A 470 -44.44 -54.08 14.33
N THR A 471 -44.60 -54.93 15.35
CA THR A 471 -44.84 -56.38 15.19
C THR A 471 -46.33 -56.76 15.22
N GLY A 472 -47.22 -55.81 15.48
CA GLY A 472 -48.66 -56.05 15.54
C GLY A 472 -49.47 -54.77 15.71
N VAL A 473 -50.71 -54.80 15.24
CA VAL A 473 -51.60 -53.63 15.22
C VAL A 473 -53.02 -54.07 15.58
N THR A 474 -53.60 -53.45 16.59
CA THR A 474 -54.99 -53.71 17.03
C THR A 474 -55.81 -52.43 16.92
N ARG A 475 -57.12 -52.58 16.73
CA ARG A 475 -58.08 -51.46 16.66
C ARG A 475 -59.30 -51.79 17.52
N ARG A 476 -59.65 -50.88 18.43
CA ARG A 476 -60.84 -50.98 19.30
C ARG A 476 -61.71 -49.74 19.10
N GLY A 477 -62.75 -49.86 18.29
CA GLY A 477 -63.61 -48.73 17.91
C GLY A 477 -62.89 -47.76 16.96
N GLN A 478 -62.59 -46.55 17.45
CA GLN A 478 -61.75 -45.57 16.74
C GLN A 478 -60.29 -45.58 17.22
N SER A 479 -59.99 -46.13 18.40
CA SER A 479 -58.63 -46.18 18.94
C SER A 479 -57.82 -47.29 18.29
N TYR A 480 -56.53 -47.01 18.04
CA TYR A 480 -55.53 -47.99 17.63
C TYR A 480 -54.52 -48.20 18.77
N SER A 481 -53.95 -49.40 18.83
CA SER A 481 -52.82 -49.75 19.69
C SER A 481 -51.86 -50.66 18.92
N VAL A 482 -50.56 -50.44 19.07
CA VAL A 482 -49.48 -51.09 18.33
C VAL A 482 -48.62 -51.94 19.25
N VAL A 483 -47.91 -52.92 18.69
CA VAL A 483 -46.92 -53.73 19.41
C VAL A 483 -45.53 -53.33 18.94
N ILE A 484 -44.72 -52.78 19.85
CA ILE A 484 -43.30 -52.44 19.64
C ILE A 484 -42.50 -53.06 20.78
N ASN A 485 -41.36 -53.69 20.47
CA ASN A 485 -40.47 -54.32 21.45
C ASN A 485 -41.22 -55.25 22.44
N GLY A 486 -42.24 -55.96 21.95
CA GLY A 486 -43.09 -56.87 22.73
C GLY A 486 -44.14 -56.19 23.63
N ARG A 487 -44.19 -54.86 23.69
CA ARG A 487 -45.14 -54.08 24.50
C ARG A 487 -46.29 -53.56 23.64
N ILE A 488 -47.52 -53.65 24.15
CA ILE A 488 -48.67 -52.95 23.56
C ILE A 488 -48.60 -51.48 23.98
N LEU A 489 -48.70 -50.56 23.02
CA LEU A 489 -48.68 -49.11 23.21
C LEU A 489 -49.90 -48.46 22.53
N SER A 490 -50.44 -47.43 23.16
CA SER A 490 -51.63 -46.67 22.76
C SER A 490 -51.35 -45.17 22.76
N LYS A 491 -52.29 -44.35 22.27
CA LYS A 491 -52.19 -42.89 22.41
C LYS A 491 -52.10 -42.49 23.89
N GLY A 492 -51.06 -41.73 24.24
CA GLY A 492 -50.73 -41.29 25.60
C GLY A 492 -49.55 -42.03 26.23
N ASP A 493 -49.24 -43.25 25.76
CA ASP A 493 -48.11 -44.04 26.26
C ASP A 493 -46.75 -43.49 25.78
N GLU A 494 -45.67 -44.02 26.33
CA GLU A 494 -44.30 -43.55 26.10
C GLU A 494 -43.39 -44.65 25.51
N LEU A 495 -42.58 -44.27 24.53
CA LEU A 495 -41.55 -45.09 23.88
C LEU A 495 -40.21 -44.32 23.91
N ASP A 496 -39.25 -44.80 24.68
CA ASP A 496 -37.88 -44.27 24.80
C ASP A 496 -37.79 -42.74 25.08
N GLY A 497 -38.70 -42.23 25.92
CA GLY A 497 -38.83 -40.80 26.21
C GLY A 497 -39.69 -40.01 25.23
N MET A 498 -40.37 -40.65 24.27
CA MET A 498 -41.26 -40.02 23.30
C MET A 498 -42.72 -40.42 23.57
N GLN A 499 -43.61 -39.43 23.73
CA GLN A 499 -45.04 -39.67 23.96
C GLN A 499 -45.78 -39.93 22.65
N LEU A 500 -46.57 -41.00 22.57
CA LEU A 500 -47.42 -41.33 21.41
C LEU A 500 -48.64 -40.37 21.36
N LYS A 501 -48.64 -39.44 20.41
CA LYS A 501 -49.71 -38.44 20.22
C LYS A 501 -50.85 -38.94 19.35
N GLU A 502 -50.56 -39.76 18.34
CA GLU A 502 -51.58 -40.34 17.45
C GLU A 502 -51.09 -41.68 16.86
N ILE A 503 -52.02 -42.58 16.55
CA ILE A 503 -51.76 -43.83 15.83
C ILE A 503 -52.78 -43.90 14.69
N LYS A 504 -52.30 -43.84 13.45
CA LYS A 504 -53.08 -44.00 12.20
C LYS A 504 -52.87 -45.41 11.64
N PRO A 505 -53.68 -45.90 10.68
CA PRO A 505 -53.64 -47.31 10.25
C PRO A 505 -52.30 -47.86 9.76
N ASN A 506 -51.36 -46.97 9.40
CA ASN A 506 -50.08 -47.20 8.75
C ASN A 506 -48.92 -46.33 9.33
N ALA A 507 -49.14 -45.57 10.40
CA ALA A 507 -48.14 -44.66 10.96
C ALA A 507 -48.41 -44.29 12.42
N ILE A 508 -47.34 -44.18 13.21
CA ILE A 508 -47.33 -43.72 14.61
C ILE A 508 -46.71 -42.33 14.66
N PHE A 509 -47.33 -41.45 15.44
CA PHE A 509 -46.92 -40.07 15.64
C PHE A 509 -46.52 -39.88 17.09
N LEU A 510 -45.25 -39.52 17.32
CA LEU A 510 -44.67 -39.34 18.64
C LEU A 510 -44.08 -37.94 18.79
N GLU A 511 -43.90 -37.50 20.03
CA GLU A 511 -43.30 -36.20 20.35
C GLU A 511 -42.36 -36.33 21.55
N LYS A 512 -41.26 -35.58 21.51
CA LYS A 512 -40.34 -35.39 22.64
C LYS A 512 -39.76 -33.99 22.57
N ASP A 513 -39.78 -33.26 23.68
CA ASP A 513 -39.15 -31.93 23.80
C ASP A 513 -39.53 -30.94 22.67
N GLY A 514 -40.79 -30.96 22.23
CA GLY A 514 -41.30 -30.11 21.14
C GLY A 514 -40.84 -30.51 19.72
N VAL A 515 -40.25 -31.71 19.57
CA VAL A 515 -39.86 -32.34 18.30
C VAL A 515 -40.81 -33.49 18.00
N GLN A 516 -41.34 -33.55 16.77
CA GLN A 516 -42.27 -34.60 16.33
C GLN A 516 -41.57 -35.67 15.48
N TYR A 517 -42.01 -36.91 15.65
CA TYR A 517 -41.41 -38.12 15.10
C TYR A 517 -42.47 -39.02 14.46
N ARG A 518 -42.06 -39.79 13.44
CA ARG A 518 -42.92 -40.69 12.67
C ARG A 518 -42.31 -42.07 12.53
N ILE A 519 -43.08 -43.11 12.85
CA ILE A 519 -42.78 -44.52 12.54
C ILE A 519 -43.86 -44.96 11.54
N ASP A 520 -43.49 -45.18 10.28
CA ASP A 520 -44.37 -45.79 9.29
C ASP A 520 -44.40 -47.31 9.47
N TYR A 521 -45.53 -47.95 9.18
CA TYR A 521 -45.63 -49.40 9.21
C TYR A 521 -46.66 -49.94 8.21
N SER A 522 -46.36 -51.09 7.61
CA SER A 522 -47.33 -51.89 6.85
C SER A 522 -48.19 -52.74 7.79
N ARG A 523 -49.38 -53.13 7.31
CA ARG A 523 -50.25 -54.13 7.93
C ARG A 523 -49.96 -55.53 7.40
#